data_AF-A0A183T2F4-F1
#
_entry.id   AF-A0A183T2F4-F1
#
_cell.length_a   1.000
_cell.length_b   1.000
_cell.length_c   1.000
_cell.angle_alpha   90.00
_cell.angle_beta   90.00
_cell.angle_gamma   90.00
#
_symmetry.space_group_name_H-M   'P 1'
#
loop_
_entity.id
_entity.type
_entity.pdbx_description
1 polymer ?
#
loop_
_entity_poly.entity_id
_entity_poly.type
_entity_poly.pdbx_seq_one_letter_code
_entity_poly.pdbx_strand_id
1 'polypeptide(L)'
;MLNSDGTTLLTEKSQILKRWAEHFGNALNCSSAISNAAIDRLPQVDKNNELDLPPSLSETIRALQQLFSGKAPASDVIPPENTEAEMARKDPGYGSPEADWNPQNPHHAEVSATAMERPPGENG
;
A
#
# COMPACT_ATOMS: atom_id res chain seq x y z
N MET A 1 -6.61 -4.72 33.56
CA MET A 1 -5.30 -5.23 33.08
C MET A 1 -4.39 -5.40 34.27
N LEU A 2 -3.56 -6.43 34.32
CA LEU A 2 -2.64 -6.63 35.45
C LEU A 2 -1.23 -6.09 35.12
N ASN A 3 -0.42 -5.85 36.15
CA ASN A 3 1.02 -5.62 36.02
C ASN A 3 1.74 -6.85 35.42
N SER A 4 3.02 -6.70 35.08
CA SER A 4 3.82 -7.72 34.38
C SER A 4 3.93 -9.05 35.14
N ASP A 5 3.88 -9.00 36.47
CA ASP A 5 3.90 -10.11 37.43
C ASP A 5 2.51 -10.64 37.80
N GLY A 6 1.44 -10.04 37.28
CA GLY A 6 0.07 -10.55 37.44
C GLY A 6 -0.57 -10.35 38.82
N THR A 7 0.06 -9.59 39.71
CA THR A 7 -0.36 -9.44 41.11
C THR A 7 -1.23 -8.21 41.39
N THR A 8 -1.12 -7.15 40.59
CA THR A 8 -1.86 -5.90 40.82
C THR A 8 -2.65 -5.45 39.60
N LEU A 9 -3.83 -4.88 39.85
CA LEU A 9 -4.70 -4.32 38.82
C LEU A 9 -4.24 -2.91 38.44
N LEU A 10 -3.96 -2.71 37.15
CA LEU A 10 -3.70 -1.40 36.56
C LEU A 10 -5.04 -0.71 36.26
N THR A 11 -5.24 0.45 36.86
CA THR A 11 -6.43 1.31 36.69
C THR A 11 -6.12 2.57 35.87
N GLU A 12 -4.88 3.04 35.91
CA GLU A 12 -4.44 4.23 35.19
C GLU A 12 -4.27 3.96 33.68
N LYS A 13 -4.88 4.81 32.84
CA LYS A 13 -4.84 4.67 31.37
C LYS A 13 -3.40 4.68 30.83
N SER A 14 -2.53 5.52 31.37
CA SER A 14 -1.12 5.60 30.95
C SER A 14 -0.35 4.31 31.24
N GLN A 15 -0.60 3.69 32.40
CA GLN A 15 0.04 2.44 32.81
C GLN A 15 -0.45 1.26 31.96
N ILE A 16 -1.76 1.24 31.67
CA ILE A 16 -2.37 0.29 30.75
C ILE A 16 -1.71 0.39 29.36
N LEU A 17 -1.67 1.60 28.77
CA LEU A 17 -1.07 1.81 27.45
C LEU A 17 0.41 1.41 27.39
N LYS A 18 1.18 1.75 28.42
CA LYS A 18 2.59 1.34 28.53
C LYS A 18 2.70 -0.20 28.55
N ARG A 19 1.84 -0.89 29.29
CA ARG A 19 1.88 -2.34 29.37
C ARG A 19 1.40 -3.02 28.09
N TRP A 20 0.47 -2.41 27.35
CA TRP A 20 0.11 -2.84 25.98
C TRP A 20 1.31 -2.73 25.04
N ALA A 21 2.03 -1.60 25.07
CA ALA A 21 3.22 -1.39 24.24
C ALA A 21 4.32 -2.41 24.55
N GLU A 22 4.56 -2.72 25.83
CA GLU A 22 5.54 -3.73 26.24
C GLU A 22 5.11 -5.15 25.84
N HIS A 23 3.85 -5.51 26.09
CA HIS A 23 3.33 -6.84 25.77
C HIS A 23 3.38 -7.13 24.27
N PHE A 24 2.92 -6.18 23.45
CA PHE A 24 2.99 -6.34 21.99
C PHE A 24 4.38 -6.16 21.43
N GLY A 25 5.21 -5.31 22.04
CA GLY A 25 6.63 -5.24 21.71
C GLY A 25 7.26 -6.61 21.82
N ASN A 26 7.03 -7.32 22.92
CA ASN A 26 7.58 -8.67 23.11
C ASN A 26 6.92 -9.72 22.22
N ALA A 27 5.59 -9.69 22.06
CA ALA A 27 4.87 -10.67 21.25
C ALA A 27 5.21 -10.56 19.76
N LEU A 28 5.30 -9.34 19.23
CA LEU A 28 5.54 -9.09 17.79
C LEU A 28 7.02 -9.12 17.42
N ASN A 29 7.92 -8.75 18.33
CA ASN A 29 9.37 -8.82 18.09
C ASN A 29 9.99 -10.13 18.63
N CYS A 30 9.18 -11.12 18.98
CA CYS A 30 9.67 -12.44 19.34
C CYS A 30 10.31 -13.08 18.10
N SER A 31 11.65 -13.10 18.04
CA SER A 31 12.37 -13.79 16.98
C SER A 31 12.01 -15.27 17.02
N SER A 32 11.26 -15.72 16.03
CA SER A 32 10.91 -17.13 15.88
C SER A 32 11.95 -17.82 15.02
N ALA A 33 12.79 -18.65 15.63
CA ALA A 33 13.68 -19.54 14.91
C ALA A 33 12.94 -20.86 14.61
N ILE A 34 12.45 -21.02 13.38
CA ILE A 34 11.95 -22.31 12.91
C ILE A 34 13.15 -23.23 12.71
N SER A 35 13.14 -24.40 13.36
CA SER A 35 14.19 -25.40 13.17
C SER A 35 14.06 -26.05 11.78
N ASN A 36 15.17 -26.19 11.06
CA ASN A 36 15.20 -26.95 9.80
C ASN A 36 14.66 -28.37 9.98
N ALA A 37 14.94 -29.01 11.10
CA ALA A 37 14.40 -30.34 11.40
C ALA A 37 12.88 -30.36 11.59
N ALA A 38 12.23 -29.22 11.89
CA ALA A 38 10.78 -29.10 11.88
C ALA A 38 10.25 -28.93 10.45
N ILE A 39 10.95 -28.18 9.60
CA ILE A 39 10.63 -28.03 8.17
C ILE A 39 10.75 -29.37 7.43
N ASP A 40 11.83 -30.13 7.69
CA ASP A 40 12.08 -31.44 7.07
C ASP A 40 11.03 -32.49 7.44
N ARG A 41 10.32 -32.30 8.56
CA ARG A 41 9.25 -33.18 9.02
C ARG A 41 7.87 -32.83 8.44
N LEU A 42 7.73 -31.68 7.78
CA LEU A 42 6.46 -31.29 7.16
C LEU A 42 6.19 -32.13 5.90
N PRO A 43 4.98 -32.67 5.73
CA PRO A 43 4.62 -33.33 4.48
C PRO A 43 4.68 -32.32 3.33
N GLN A 44 5.44 -32.65 2.29
CA GLN A 44 5.52 -31.85 1.08
C GLN A 44 4.26 -32.12 0.25
N VAL A 45 3.46 -31.08 0.01
CA VAL A 45 2.40 -31.11 -1.01
C VAL A 45 3.01 -30.61 -2.32
N ASP A 46 2.55 -31.16 -3.44
CA ASP A 46 2.95 -30.66 -4.75
C ASP A 46 2.64 -29.16 -4.85
N LYS A 47 3.57 -28.41 -5.45
CA LYS A 47 3.38 -26.97 -5.66
C LYS A 47 2.16 -26.77 -6.53
N ASN A 48 1.20 -25.98 -6.04
CA ASN A 48 0.03 -25.63 -6.82
C ASN A 48 0.38 -24.56 -7.85
N ASN A 49 0.81 -24.99 -9.03
CA ASN A 49 1.14 -24.10 -10.15
C ASN A 49 -0.10 -23.42 -10.75
N GLU A 50 -1.33 -23.83 -10.37
CA GLU A 50 -2.56 -23.19 -10.81
C GLU A 50 -2.63 -21.72 -10.37
N LEU A 51 -2.01 -21.39 -9.23
CA LEU A 51 -1.96 -20.02 -8.71
C LEU A 51 -0.99 -19.12 -9.49
N ASP A 52 -0.02 -19.70 -10.21
CA ASP A 52 0.89 -18.96 -11.08
C ASP A 52 0.27 -18.67 -12.45
N LEU A 53 -0.87 -19.30 -12.76
CA LEU A 53 -1.60 -19.05 -14.00
C LEU A 53 -2.45 -17.79 -13.86
N PRO A 54 -2.50 -16.93 -14.89
CA PRO A 54 -3.46 -15.83 -14.91
C PRO A 54 -4.89 -16.41 -14.89
N PRO A 55 -5.84 -15.73 -14.23
CA PRO A 55 -7.22 -16.19 -14.18
C PRO A 55 -7.80 -16.28 -15.60
N SER A 56 -8.53 -17.35 -15.87
CA SER A 56 -9.22 -17.51 -17.15
C SER A 56 -10.35 -16.49 -17.30
N LEU A 57 -10.76 -16.24 -18.54
CA LEU A 57 -11.90 -15.37 -18.84
C LEU A 57 -13.18 -15.89 -18.17
N SER A 58 -13.41 -17.20 -18.16
CA SER A 58 -14.59 -17.81 -17.54
C SER A 58 -14.58 -17.67 -16.02
N GLU A 59 -13.42 -17.79 -15.37
CA GLU A 59 -13.27 -17.53 -13.93
C GLU A 59 -13.55 -16.08 -13.59
N THR A 60 -13.00 -15.16 -14.39
CA THR A 60 -13.21 -13.72 -14.22
C THR A 60 -14.68 -13.34 -14.39
N ILE A 61 -15.35 -13.84 -15.43
CA ILE A 61 -16.78 -13.61 -15.66
C ILE A 61 -17.62 -14.16 -14.51
N ARG A 62 -17.30 -15.37 -14.02
CA ARG A 62 -18.00 -15.97 -12.87
C ARG A 62 -17.80 -15.16 -11.60
N ALA A 63 -16.58 -14.70 -11.32
CA ALA A 63 -16.29 -13.86 -10.16
C ALA A 63 -17.03 -12.52 -10.22
N LEU A 64 -17.05 -11.87 -11.39
CA LEU A 64 -17.82 -10.64 -11.60
C LEU A 64 -19.32 -10.89 -11.42
N GLN A 65 -19.87 -11.96 -12.00
CA GLN A 65 -21.27 -12.33 -11.77
C GLN A 65 -21.57 -12.55 -10.29
N GLN A 66 -20.70 -13.21 -9.53
CA GLN A 66 -20.89 -13.39 -8.09
C GLN A 66 -20.87 -12.05 -7.34
N LEU A 67 -19.90 -11.17 -7.65
CA LEU A 67 -19.79 -9.82 -7.07
C LEU A 67 -21.05 -8.98 -7.30
N PHE A 68 -21.62 -9.04 -8.50
CA PHE A 68 -22.82 -8.25 -8.85
C PHE A 68 -24.15 -8.97 -8.51
N SER A 69 -24.12 -10.25 -8.15
CA SER A 69 -25.33 -11.04 -7.87
C SER A 69 -25.87 -10.88 -6.44
N GLY A 70 -25.16 -10.17 -5.55
CA GLY A 70 -25.61 -9.88 -4.19
C GLY A 70 -25.83 -11.10 -3.28
N LYS A 71 -25.50 -12.32 -3.74
CA LYS A 71 -25.40 -13.51 -2.87
C LYS A 71 -23.99 -13.54 -2.30
N ALA A 72 -23.83 -13.06 -1.08
CA ALA A 72 -22.58 -13.19 -0.36
C ALA A 72 -22.48 -14.59 0.28
N PRO A 73 -21.43 -15.36 0.01
CA PRO A 73 -20.94 -16.35 0.96
C PRO A 73 -19.59 -15.88 1.52
N ALA A 74 -19.53 -14.70 2.13
CA ALA A 74 -18.42 -14.33 3.02
C ALA A 74 -18.75 -13.03 3.76
N SER A 75 -18.57 -13.09 5.08
CA SER A 75 -18.85 -12.03 6.06
C SER A 75 -17.76 -10.94 6.10
N ASP A 76 -17.24 -10.50 4.97
CA ASP A 76 -16.35 -9.33 4.89
C ASP A 76 -16.82 -8.41 3.77
N VAL A 77 -17.58 -7.41 4.18
CA VAL A 77 -18.21 -6.41 3.31
C VAL A 77 -17.16 -5.44 2.80
N ILE A 78 -16.74 -5.60 1.55
CA ILE A 78 -16.10 -4.52 0.77
C ILE A 78 -17.05 -4.22 -0.42
N PRO A 79 -17.73 -3.07 -0.46
CA PRO A 79 -18.63 -2.71 -1.56
C PRO A 79 -17.86 -2.39 -2.86
N PRO A 80 -18.37 -2.78 -4.03
CA PRO A 80 -17.77 -2.50 -5.34
C PRO A 80 -18.14 -1.09 -5.83
N GLU A 81 -17.80 -0.05 -5.08
CA GLU A 81 -18.06 1.34 -5.50
C GLU A 81 -16.79 1.99 -6.06
N ASN A 82 -16.45 1.71 -7.33
CA ASN A 82 -15.53 2.56 -8.12
C ASN A 82 -15.43 2.30 -9.63
N THR A 83 -16.20 1.40 -10.27
CA THR A 83 -16.02 1.12 -11.72
C THR A 83 -17.03 1.76 -12.67
N GLU A 84 -18.02 2.52 -12.20
CA GLU A 84 -19.00 3.19 -13.09
C GLU A 84 -18.60 4.62 -13.49
N ALA A 85 -17.81 5.31 -12.67
CA ALA A 85 -17.56 6.74 -12.85
C ALA A 85 -16.59 7.09 -14.01
N GLU A 86 -15.88 6.11 -14.59
CA GLU A 86 -14.86 6.39 -15.62
C GLU A 86 -15.34 6.14 -17.07
N MET A 87 -16.35 5.28 -17.29
CA MET A 87 -16.89 5.06 -18.64
C MET A 87 -17.85 6.18 -19.13
N ALA A 88 -18.34 7.03 -18.23
CA ALA A 88 -19.38 8.03 -18.55
C ALA A 88 -18.86 9.41 -19.01
N ARG A 89 -17.55 9.62 -19.20
CA ARG A 89 -16.99 10.91 -19.64
C ARG A 89 -16.39 10.95 -21.05
N LYS A 90 -16.78 10.03 -21.94
CA LYS A 90 -16.40 10.10 -23.37
C LYS A 90 -17.65 10.14 -24.25
N ASP A 91 -18.14 11.34 -24.52
CA ASP A 91 -19.09 11.63 -25.59
C ASP A 91 -18.33 11.83 -26.91
N PRO A 92 -18.63 11.11 -28.00
CA PRO A 92 -18.00 11.30 -29.31
C PRO A 92 -18.84 12.25 -30.18
N GLY A 93 -18.45 13.53 -30.26
CA GLY A 93 -19.08 14.52 -31.13
C GLY A 93 -18.09 15.60 -31.57
N TYR A 94 -17.83 15.65 -32.89
CA TYR A 94 -16.79 16.41 -33.59
C TYR A 94 -16.70 17.92 -33.29
N GLY A 95 -15.45 18.39 -33.19
CA GLY A 95 -15.08 19.79 -33.39
C GLY A 95 -13.60 20.04 -33.11
N SER A 96 -12.74 20.02 -34.13
CA SER A 96 -11.36 20.52 -34.01
C SER A 96 -11.37 21.99 -33.61
N PRO A 97 -10.42 22.41 -32.76
CA PRO A 97 -9.43 23.36 -33.28
C PRO A 97 -8.00 22.97 -32.89
N GLU A 98 -7.16 22.87 -33.92
CA GLU A 98 -5.76 23.27 -33.84
C GLU A 98 -5.61 24.69 -33.26
N ALA A 99 -4.44 24.93 -32.65
CA ALA A 99 -3.88 26.19 -32.16
C ALA A 99 -4.02 26.49 -30.66
N ASP A 100 -3.07 25.95 -29.87
CA ASP A 100 -2.30 26.70 -28.84
C ASP A 100 -1.15 25.83 -28.30
N TRP A 101 -0.28 25.33 -29.18
CA TRP A 101 1.02 24.84 -28.72
C TRP A 101 2.04 25.95 -28.96
N ASN A 102 2.40 26.66 -27.90
CA ASN A 102 3.55 27.56 -27.92
C ASN A 102 4.81 26.81 -27.41
N PRO A 103 5.80 26.51 -28.27
CA PRO A 103 7.05 25.86 -27.87
C PRO A 103 8.03 26.76 -27.09
N GLN A 104 7.77 28.06 -26.98
CA GLN A 104 8.62 28.98 -26.25
C GLN A 104 8.02 29.33 -24.88
N ASN A 105 8.22 28.46 -23.88
CA ASN A 105 8.48 28.95 -22.53
C ASN A 105 9.43 27.99 -21.78
N PRO A 106 10.72 28.33 -21.68
CA PRO A 106 11.77 27.46 -21.16
C PRO A 106 11.81 27.42 -19.63
N HIS A 107 12.18 26.23 -19.13
CA HIS A 107 12.53 25.82 -17.78
C HIS A 107 12.52 26.88 -16.66
N HIS A 108 11.61 26.65 -15.70
CA HIS A 108 11.60 27.27 -14.39
C HIS A 108 12.94 27.03 -13.66
N ALA A 109 13.49 28.11 -13.12
CA ALA A 109 14.76 28.16 -12.42
C ALA A 109 14.68 27.48 -11.05
N GLU A 110 15.68 26.66 -10.73
CA GLU A 110 16.25 26.54 -9.38
C GLU A 110 17.76 26.38 -9.52
N VAL A 111 18.52 27.40 -9.08
CA VAL A 111 19.96 27.29 -8.84
C VAL A 111 20.16 27.61 -7.37
N SER A 112 20.48 26.57 -6.60
CA SER A 112 20.97 26.70 -5.23
C SER A 112 22.41 27.21 -5.21
N ALA A 113 22.72 27.94 -4.14
CA ALA A 113 23.90 28.76 -3.88
C ALA A 113 25.26 28.09 -4.12
N THR A 114 26.22 28.89 -4.61
CA THR A 114 27.56 28.98 -4.00
C THR A 114 28.15 30.36 -4.34
N ALA A 115 28.11 31.28 -3.39
CA ALA A 115 28.89 32.51 -3.45
C ALA A 115 30.33 32.18 -3.05
N MET A 116 31.26 32.17 -4.01
CA MET A 116 32.66 32.44 -3.71
C MET A 116 32.96 33.86 -4.18
N GLU A 117 33.18 34.73 -3.20
CA GLU A 117 33.69 36.08 -3.38
C GLU A 117 35.09 36.03 -4.02
N ARG A 118 35.32 36.83 -5.07
CA ARG A 118 36.65 37.17 -5.58
C ARG A 118 36.74 38.70 -5.66
N PRO A 119 37.80 39.33 -5.13
CA PRO A 119 37.86 40.79 -4.99
C PRO A 119 38.15 41.50 -6.33
N PRO A 120 37.91 42.82 -6.42
CA PRO A 120 37.95 43.57 -7.67
C PRO A 120 39.38 43.90 -8.14
N GLY A 121 39.49 44.34 -9.40
CA GLY A 121 40.69 44.81 -10.09
C GLY A 121 41.37 46.01 -9.41
N GLU A 122 42.39 46.66 -9.95
CA GLU A 122 42.83 46.89 -11.33
C GLU A 122 44.33 47.24 -11.29
N ASN A 123 45.08 46.98 -12.37
CA ASN A 123 46.37 47.62 -12.62
C ASN A 123 46.28 48.34 -13.98
N GLY A 124 46.40 49.67 -14.00
CA GLY A 124 46.55 50.46 -15.23
C GLY A 124 45.98 51.85 -15.14
#